data_AF-A0A842N979-F1
#
_entry.id   AF-A0A842N979-F1
#
_cell.length_a   1.000
_cell.length_b   1.000
_cell.length_c   1.000
_cell.angle_alpha   90.00
_cell.angle_beta   90.00
_cell.angle_gamma   90.00
#
_symmetry.space_group_name_H-M   'P 1'
#
loop_
_entity.id
_entity.type
_entity.pdbx_description
1 polymer ?
#
loop_
_entity_poly.entity_id
_entity_poly.type
_entity_poly.pdbx_seq_one_letter_code
_entity_poly.pdbx_strand_id
1 'polypeptide(L)'
;MSILLIPASAFATTPVEPNPNVDVQIDGAGASFPFPLIDLWRVEYGELYPSVQLNYQSIGSGGGVKNHISKTLIFAASDAPLKPAEREAALNTLHIPEAIGAVTVAYNVPEIPESGLKLTGTIIADIFLGKITKFNDPAIQELNPEISLPDEDIVVAHRSDGSGTTFVFVSYLAEVSSEWDEKVGAGKSVEWPAGIGGKGNEGVATIVKTTPYSIGYIELAYAFQNDIPYASVENADGTNFVAPSMQSIADASAGAAPTLPEAHESWYGVSLLNAPGKNSYPIATFTYLLLYEDLNKVTNDPNTVQALMHMINWMITDGQKFNQELLYVPIAPEVQKIGIDGLKRVQFNGQSAWAETSSSMVSTQTTSSESSEGGGCLIATAAFGSEMAPQVQFLREIRDGKVMATQSGTAFMTGFNQFYYSFSPAVADYERENPVFKETVKLALTPMLTSLTLLNHVSVDTEEQMLGWGISLILLNIGMYFVAPAVIIAKIKKRLRN
;
A
#
# COMPACT_ATOMS: atom_id res chain seq x y z
N MET A 1 -56.71 -8.43 -5.64
CA MET A 1 -55.90 -7.22 -5.90
C MET A 1 -54.89 -7.15 -4.76
N SER A 2 -53.77 -7.86 -4.92
CA SER A 2 -52.74 -7.99 -3.88
C SER A 2 -51.62 -7.03 -4.24
N ILE A 3 -51.42 -6.02 -3.41
CA ILE A 3 -50.31 -5.07 -3.52
C ILE A 3 -49.09 -5.79 -2.94
N LEU A 4 -48.13 -6.12 -3.80
CA LEU A 4 -46.82 -6.62 -3.41
C LEU A 4 -46.04 -5.42 -2.83
N LEU A 5 -45.80 -5.38 -1.52
CA LEU A 5 -44.78 -4.50 -0.96
C LEU A 5 -43.41 -5.08 -1.31
N ILE A 6 -42.66 -4.35 -2.13
CA ILE A 6 -41.22 -4.56 -2.30
C ILE A 6 -40.55 -3.92 -1.08
N PRO A 7 -39.72 -4.63 -0.31
CA PRO A 7 -38.97 -4.01 0.77
C PRO A 7 -37.98 -3.00 0.17
N ALA A 8 -37.99 -1.76 0.69
CA ALA A 8 -36.96 -0.78 0.37
C ALA A 8 -35.63 -1.30 0.93
N SER A 9 -34.73 -1.74 0.06
CA SER A 9 -33.33 -1.95 0.41
C SER A 9 -32.74 -0.61 0.83
N ALA A 10 -32.35 -0.50 2.10
CA ALA A 10 -31.54 0.62 2.57
C ALA A 10 -30.18 0.55 1.86
N PHE A 11 -29.95 1.47 0.92
CA PHE A 11 -28.61 1.66 0.35
C PHE A 11 -27.67 2.09 1.49
N ALA A 12 -26.57 1.37 1.69
CA ALA A 12 -25.51 1.84 2.59
C ALA A 12 -24.97 3.15 2.03
N THR A 13 -25.02 4.23 2.81
CA THR A 13 -24.48 5.53 2.38
C THR A 13 -22.95 5.47 2.46
N THR A 14 -22.25 5.93 1.42
CA THR A 14 -20.78 6.06 1.38
C THR A 14 -20.40 7.54 1.32
N PRO A 15 -19.18 7.93 1.73
CA PRO A 15 -18.69 9.29 1.53
C PRO A 15 -18.72 9.69 0.05
N VAL A 16 -18.87 10.98 -0.23
CA VAL A 16 -18.84 11.51 -1.60
C VAL A 16 -17.44 11.31 -2.20
N GLU A 17 -17.39 10.79 -3.43
CA GLU A 17 -16.14 10.62 -4.18
C GLU A 17 -15.38 11.95 -4.36
N PRO A 18 -14.05 11.97 -4.38
CA PRO A 18 -13.25 13.18 -4.59
C PRO A 18 -13.59 13.88 -5.92
N ASN A 19 -13.44 15.21 -5.97
CA ASN A 19 -13.61 15.95 -7.23
C ASN A 19 -12.46 15.61 -8.20
N PRO A 20 -12.75 15.04 -9.40
CA PRO A 20 -11.70 14.64 -10.34
C PRO A 20 -10.96 15.83 -10.97
N ASN A 21 -11.48 17.07 -10.83
CA ASN A 21 -10.88 18.27 -11.41
C ASN A 21 -10.07 19.09 -10.39
N VAL A 22 -9.92 18.60 -9.15
CA VAL A 22 -9.18 19.28 -8.09
C VAL A 22 -8.13 18.32 -7.56
N ASP A 23 -6.87 18.64 -7.81
CA ASP A 23 -5.75 17.88 -7.26
C ASP A 23 -5.67 18.11 -5.74
N VAL A 24 -5.66 17.01 -4.99
CA VAL A 24 -5.60 16.98 -3.54
C VAL A 24 -4.43 16.11 -3.11
N GLN A 25 -3.59 16.64 -2.24
CA GLN A 25 -2.56 15.86 -1.56
C GLN A 25 -3.02 15.53 -0.14
N ILE A 26 -3.00 14.25 0.23
CA ILE A 26 -3.30 13.78 1.57
C ILE A 26 -1.99 13.38 2.25
N ASP A 27 -1.58 14.13 3.27
CA ASP A 27 -0.34 13.89 4.01
C ASP A 27 -0.57 13.12 5.32
N GLY A 28 -0.21 11.83 5.30
CA GLY A 28 -0.24 10.95 6.46
C GLY A 28 1.16 10.55 6.94
N ALA A 29 1.29 10.18 8.21
CA ALA A 29 2.54 9.59 8.69
C ALA A 29 2.35 8.77 9.97
N GLY A 30 3.24 7.81 10.21
CA GLY A 30 3.28 7.09 11.47
C GLY A 30 3.87 5.71 11.35
N ALA A 31 3.11 4.72 11.81
CA ALA A 31 3.50 3.32 11.86
C ALA A 31 4.14 2.83 10.55
N SER A 32 5.32 2.22 10.68
CA SER A 32 5.97 1.48 9.59
C SER A 32 5.36 0.10 9.40
N PHE A 33 4.67 -0.45 10.40
CA PHE A 33 4.09 -1.79 10.36
C PHE A 33 3.09 -1.96 9.22
N PRO A 34 2.11 -1.05 8.98
CA PRO A 34 1.20 -1.16 7.83
C PRO A 34 1.74 -0.51 6.55
N PHE A 35 2.96 0.04 6.57
CA PHE A 35 3.46 0.85 5.44
C PHE A 35 3.42 0.13 4.09
N PRO A 36 3.80 -1.16 3.95
CA PRO A 36 3.67 -1.88 2.68
C PRO A 36 2.23 -1.88 2.15
N LEU A 37 1.24 -2.06 3.03
CA LEU A 37 -0.17 -2.07 2.65
C LEU A 37 -0.70 -0.66 2.31
N ILE A 38 -0.32 0.35 3.10
CA ILE A 38 -0.68 1.75 2.80
C ILE A 38 -0.05 2.20 1.48
N ASP A 39 1.18 1.80 1.17
CA ASP A 39 1.83 2.14 -0.11
C ASP A 39 1.16 1.43 -1.30
N LEU A 40 0.72 0.19 -1.13
CA LEU A 40 -0.10 -0.49 -2.14
C LEU A 40 -1.45 0.22 -2.33
N TRP A 41 -2.14 0.56 -1.24
CA TRP A 41 -3.37 1.35 -1.30
C TRP A 41 -3.18 2.72 -1.95
N ARG A 42 -2.04 3.39 -1.75
CA ARG A 42 -1.72 4.65 -2.44
C ARG A 42 -1.74 4.46 -3.96
N VAL A 43 -1.15 3.37 -4.45
CA VAL A 43 -1.11 3.06 -5.89
C VAL A 43 -2.53 2.76 -6.39
N GLU A 44 -3.18 1.78 -5.77
CA GLU A 44 -4.50 1.27 -6.20
C GLU A 44 -5.60 2.32 -6.10
N TYR A 45 -5.62 3.11 -5.03
CA TYR A 45 -6.57 4.21 -4.88
C TYR A 45 -6.26 5.35 -5.85
N GLY A 46 -4.98 5.64 -6.10
CA GLY A 46 -4.55 6.66 -7.06
C GLY A 46 -4.90 6.33 -8.51
N GLU A 47 -4.99 5.04 -8.88
CA GLU A 47 -5.49 4.63 -10.20
C GLU A 47 -6.99 4.89 -10.35
N LEU A 48 -7.77 4.67 -9.28
CA LEU A 48 -9.21 4.91 -9.25
C LEU A 48 -9.55 6.41 -9.17
N TYR A 49 -8.75 7.18 -8.43
CA TYR A 49 -8.94 8.60 -8.18
C TYR A 49 -7.65 9.40 -8.43
N PRO A 50 -7.27 9.63 -9.70
CA PRO A 50 -5.98 10.26 -10.06
C PRO A 50 -5.76 11.67 -9.52
N SER A 51 -6.84 12.38 -9.16
CA SER A 51 -6.75 13.70 -8.54
C SER A 51 -6.39 13.64 -7.05
N VAL A 52 -6.31 12.46 -6.43
CA VAL A 52 -5.93 12.29 -5.03
C VAL A 52 -4.57 11.62 -4.93
N GLN A 53 -3.61 12.33 -4.34
CA GLN A 53 -2.26 11.82 -4.09
C GLN A 53 -2.08 11.59 -2.59
N LEU A 54 -1.98 10.32 -2.18
CA LEU A 54 -1.59 9.98 -0.83
C LEU A 54 -0.07 10.04 -0.68
N ASN A 55 0.41 10.89 0.22
CA ASN A 55 1.80 10.94 0.66
C ASN A 55 1.88 10.42 2.09
N TYR A 56 2.32 9.17 2.27
CA TYR A 56 2.47 8.56 3.59
C TYR A 56 3.93 8.40 3.98
N GLN A 57 4.29 8.87 5.18
CA GLN A 57 5.66 8.80 5.70
C GLN A 57 5.79 7.76 6.82
N SER A 58 6.60 6.72 6.57
CA SER A 58 6.99 5.70 7.56
C SER A 58 7.98 6.31 8.57
N ILE A 59 7.48 6.75 9.72
CA ILE A 59 8.26 7.46 10.77
C ILE A 59 8.14 6.82 12.16
N GLY A 60 7.50 5.65 12.24
CA GLY A 60 7.16 4.98 13.49
C GLY A 60 5.92 5.58 14.16
N SER A 61 5.19 4.74 14.90
CA SER A 61 3.96 5.14 15.60
C SER A 61 4.19 6.24 16.64
N GLY A 62 5.37 6.30 17.25
CA GLY A 62 5.74 7.41 18.16
C GLY A 62 5.80 8.74 17.43
N GLY A 63 6.38 8.77 16.22
CA GLY A 63 6.40 9.95 15.35
C GLY A 63 4.98 10.34 14.89
N GLY A 64 4.19 9.36 14.45
CA GLY A 64 2.80 9.57 14.04
C GLY A 64 1.94 10.19 15.15
N VAL A 65 1.95 9.59 16.35
CA VAL A 65 1.20 10.11 17.51
C VAL A 65 1.66 11.51 17.92
N LYS A 66 2.98 11.76 17.93
CA LYS A 66 3.51 13.10 18.24
C LYS A 66 3.01 14.15 17.24
N ASN A 67 3.04 13.84 15.95
CA ASN A 67 2.60 14.75 14.90
C ASN A 67 1.07 14.93 14.89
N HIS A 68 0.32 13.88 15.24
CA HIS A 68 -1.13 13.94 15.46
C HIS A 68 -1.49 14.93 16.57
N ILE A 69 -0.88 14.78 17.75
CA ILE A 69 -1.05 15.70 18.89
C ILE A 69 -0.67 17.14 18.50
N SER A 70 0.39 17.28 17.69
CA SER A 70 0.86 18.59 17.20
C SER A 70 0.03 19.15 16.06
N LYS A 71 -0.96 18.40 15.55
CA LYS A 71 -1.88 18.77 14.45
C LYS A 71 -1.16 19.11 13.14
N THR A 72 -0.04 18.44 12.86
CA THR A 72 0.76 18.70 11.64
C THR A 72 0.45 17.72 10.50
N LEU A 73 -0.39 16.73 10.74
CA LEU A 73 -0.81 15.72 9.75
C LEU A 73 -2.33 15.69 9.66
N ILE A 74 -2.85 15.34 8.49
CA ILE A 74 -4.29 15.18 8.30
C ILE A 74 -4.80 13.90 8.96
N PHE A 75 -3.97 12.85 8.98
CA PHE A 75 -4.15 11.64 9.79
C PHE A 75 -2.79 11.09 10.20
N ALA A 76 -2.76 10.31 11.27
CA ALA A 76 -1.58 9.54 11.67
C ALA A 76 -1.89 8.04 11.69
N ALA A 77 -0.85 7.20 11.74
CA ALA A 77 -1.03 5.76 11.97
C ALA A 77 -0.23 5.28 13.18
N SER A 78 -0.76 4.29 13.90
CA SER A 78 -0.14 3.73 15.09
C SER A 78 -0.53 2.27 15.29
N ASP A 79 0.41 1.40 15.62
CA ASP A 79 0.14 -0.01 16.00
C ASP A 79 -0.11 -0.13 17.52
N ALA A 80 0.38 0.86 18.27
CA ALA A 80 0.09 1.00 19.68
C ALA A 80 -1.15 1.89 19.85
N PRO A 81 -2.17 1.45 20.60
CA PRO A 81 -3.24 2.35 21.02
C PRO A 81 -2.69 3.60 21.73
N LEU A 82 -3.45 4.72 21.68
CA LEU A 82 -3.04 5.93 22.39
C LEU A 82 -3.05 5.65 23.90
N LYS A 83 -1.94 6.00 24.57
CA LYS A 83 -1.90 6.00 26.05
C LYS A 83 -2.89 7.03 26.60
N PRO A 84 -3.37 6.90 27.85
CA PRO A 84 -4.28 7.87 28.46
C PRO A 84 -3.81 9.33 28.32
N ALA A 85 -2.54 9.62 28.61
CA ALA A 85 -1.97 10.97 28.47
C ALA A 85 -1.92 11.46 27.00
N GLU A 86 -1.70 10.56 26.04
CA GLU A 86 -1.71 10.92 24.61
C GLU A 86 -3.14 11.22 24.12
N ARG A 87 -4.12 10.46 24.63
CA ARG A 87 -5.55 10.69 24.36
C ARG A 87 -6.04 12.00 24.97
N GLU A 88 -5.60 12.33 26.18
CA GLU A 88 -5.87 13.61 26.82
C GLU A 88 -5.27 14.79 26.02
N ALA A 89 -4.06 14.62 25.47
CA ALA A 89 -3.42 15.63 24.62
C ALA A 89 -4.10 15.78 23.24
N ALA A 90 -4.75 14.73 22.74
CA ALA A 90 -5.47 14.72 21.46
C ALA A 90 -6.95 14.32 21.64
N LEU A 91 -7.70 15.15 22.38
CA LEU A 91 -9.13 14.91 22.61
C LEU A 91 -9.93 14.71 21.32
N ASN A 92 -10.90 13.80 21.40
CA ASN A 92 -11.78 13.40 20.31
C ASN A 92 -10.99 12.85 19.10
N THR A 93 -9.94 12.08 19.39
CA THR A 93 -9.29 11.25 18.37
C THR A 93 -10.05 9.95 18.22
N LEU A 94 -10.36 9.62 16.98
CA LEU A 94 -10.87 8.34 16.53
C LEU A 94 -9.71 7.38 16.29
N HIS A 95 -9.90 6.13 16.71
CA HIS A 95 -9.09 4.98 16.33
C HIS A 95 -9.85 4.20 15.26
N ILE A 96 -9.34 4.17 14.04
CA ILE A 96 -9.92 3.44 12.91
C ILE A 96 -9.01 2.24 12.63
N PRO A 97 -9.37 1.01 13.01
CA PRO A 97 -8.61 -0.18 12.65
C PRO A 97 -8.57 -0.33 11.13
N GLU A 98 -7.39 -0.57 10.55
CA GLU A 98 -7.24 -0.70 9.09
C GLU A 98 -6.84 -2.11 8.64
N ALA A 99 -6.08 -2.84 9.46
CA ALA A 99 -5.63 -4.19 9.19
C ALA A 99 -5.21 -4.91 10.48
N ILE A 100 -4.99 -6.21 10.37
CA ILE A 100 -4.36 -7.04 11.42
C ILE A 100 -3.12 -7.68 10.81
N GLY A 101 -2.00 -7.66 11.54
CA GLY A 101 -0.76 -8.32 11.12
C GLY A 101 -0.08 -9.03 12.29
N ALA A 102 1.13 -9.51 12.04
CA ALA A 102 1.96 -10.16 13.05
C ALA A 102 3.37 -9.56 13.10
N VAL A 103 3.91 -9.48 14.31
CA VAL A 103 5.35 -9.27 14.51
C VAL A 103 6.03 -10.65 14.49
N THR A 104 6.90 -10.83 13.51
CA THR A 104 7.73 -12.02 13.36
C THR A 104 9.01 -11.91 14.19
N VAL A 105 9.58 -13.04 14.56
CA VAL A 105 10.97 -13.12 15.06
C VAL A 105 11.84 -13.56 13.88
N ALA A 106 12.35 -12.58 13.14
CA ALA A 106 13.16 -12.78 11.96
C ALA A 106 14.61 -13.08 12.34
N TYR A 107 15.27 -13.95 11.60
CA TYR A 107 16.67 -14.28 11.82
C TYR A 107 17.45 -14.43 10.52
N ASN A 108 18.77 -14.38 10.65
CA ASN A 108 19.70 -14.71 9.59
C ASN A 108 20.74 -15.68 10.14
N VAL A 109 20.55 -16.96 9.85
CA VAL A 109 21.51 -18.02 10.17
C VAL A 109 21.83 -18.72 8.85
N PRO A 110 23.00 -18.50 8.23
CA PRO A 110 23.31 -19.00 6.89
C PRO A 110 23.11 -20.52 6.71
N GLU A 111 23.32 -21.29 7.77
CA GLU A 111 23.14 -22.74 7.83
C GLU A 111 21.68 -23.17 7.92
N ILE A 112 20.77 -22.24 8.26
CA ILE A 112 19.33 -22.44 8.42
C ILE A 112 18.60 -21.41 7.54
N PRO A 113 18.68 -21.52 6.20
CA PRO A 113 18.12 -20.53 5.29
C PRO A 113 16.58 -20.58 5.21
N GLU A 114 15.95 -21.60 5.77
CA GLU A 114 14.50 -21.77 5.79
C GLU A 114 13.91 -21.24 7.10
N SER A 115 12.68 -20.73 7.05
CA SER A 115 11.90 -20.38 8.24
C SER A 115 11.52 -21.62 9.06
N GLY A 116 11.22 -21.42 10.34
CA GLY A 116 10.63 -22.44 11.21
C GLY A 116 11.47 -22.87 12.40
N LEU A 117 12.54 -22.14 12.74
CA LEU A 117 13.21 -22.29 14.03
C LEU A 117 12.15 -22.17 15.15
N LYS A 118 12.09 -23.13 16.06
CA LYS A 118 11.12 -23.14 17.15
C LYS A 118 11.68 -22.38 18.34
N LEU A 119 10.95 -21.36 18.79
CA LEU A 119 11.31 -20.54 19.94
C LEU A 119 10.11 -20.36 20.88
N THR A 120 10.33 -20.40 22.18
CA THR A 120 9.33 -19.99 23.18
C THR A 120 9.46 -18.50 23.48
N GLY A 121 8.40 -17.89 24.00
CA GLY A 121 8.42 -16.48 24.42
C GLY A 121 9.54 -16.16 25.41
N THR A 122 9.81 -17.07 26.35
CA THR A 122 10.88 -16.91 27.35
C THR A 122 12.27 -16.98 26.72
N ILE A 123 12.52 -17.88 25.75
CA ILE A 123 13.80 -17.92 25.01
C ILE A 123 14.00 -16.64 24.22
N ILE A 124 12.95 -16.14 23.56
CA ILE A 124 13.01 -14.85 22.85
C ILE A 124 13.37 -13.73 23.84
N ALA A 125 12.70 -13.65 24.99
CA ALA A 125 13.05 -12.67 26.03
C ALA A 125 14.50 -12.79 26.50
N ASP A 126 15.00 -14.01 26.73
CA ASP A 126 16.36 -14.28 27.18
C ASP A 126 17.42 -13.91 26.13
N ILE A 127 17.13 -14.07 24.84
CA ILE A 127 17.96 -13.57 23.75
C ILE A 127 18.06 -12.04 23.80
N PHE A 128 16.91 -11.34 23.88
CA PHE A 128 16.88 -9.87 23.90
C PHE A 128 17.38 -9.26 25.23
N LEU A 129 17.41 -10.04 26.31
CA LEU A 129 18.10 -9.71 27.57
C LEU A 129 19.62 -9.93 27.52
N GLY A 130 20.13 -10.61 26.48
CA GLY A 130 21.54 -10.98 26.36
C GLY A 130 21.96 -12.14 27.27
N LYS A 131 21.01 -12.94 27.76
CA LYS A 131 21.27 -14.17 28.55
C LYS A 131 21.62 -15.34 27.63
N ILE A 132 20.86 -15.49 26.54
CA ILE A 132 21.18 -16.42 25.46
C ILE A 132 21.96 -15.62 24.41
N THR A 133 23.23 -15.96 24.23
CA THR A 133 24.18 -15.20 23.40
C THR A 133 24.64 -15.94 22.16
N LYS A 134 24.28 -17.22 22.00
CA LYS A 134 24.70 -18.08 20.89
C LYS A 134 23.52 -18.88 20.33
N PHE A 135 23.53 -19.16 19.03
CA PHE A 135 22.45 -19.94 18.40
C PHE A 135 22.41 -21.40 18.87
N ASN A 136 23.55 -22.01 19.18
CA ASN A 136 23.62 -23.37 19.71
C ASN A 136 23.35 -23.48 21.22
N ASP A 137 22.82 -22.44 21.86
CA ASP A 137 22.46 -22.50 23.27
C ASP A 137 21.57 -23.72 23.54
N PRO A 138 21.82 -24.50 24.63
CA PRO A 138 21.07 -25.71 24.93
C PRO A 138 19.55 -25.50 24.92
N ALA A 139 19.06 -24.33 25.35
CA ALA A 139 17.62 -24.03 25.36
C ALA A 139 17.04 -23.95 23.94
N ILE A 140 17.78 -23.38 22.98
CA ILE A 140 17.36 -23.33 21.57
C ILE A 140 17.49 -24.72 20.94
N GLN A 141 18.60 -25.41 21.21
CA GLN A 141 18.90 -26.73 20.64
C GLN A 141 17.88 -27.80 21.08
N GLU A 142 17.39 -27.76 22.31
CA GLU A 142 16.38 -28.69 22.84
C GLU A 142 15.06 -28.62 22.05
N LEU A 143 14.67 -27.43 21.59
CA LEU A 143 13.46 -27.24 20.79
C LEU A 143 13.64 -27.63 19.32
N ASN A 144 14.88 -27.71 18.86
CA ASN A 144 15.23 -27.90 17.45
C ASN A 144 16.20 -29.08 17.26
N PRO A 145 15.86 -30.31 17.73
CA PRO A 145 16.80 -31.44 17.75
C PRO A 145 17.23 -31.93 16.35
N GLU A 146 16.46 -31.59 15.32
CA GLU A 146 16.74 -31.96 13.93
C GLU A 146 17.64 -30.94 13.20
N ILE A 147 17.94 -29.80 13.82
CA ILE A 147 18.73 -28.72 13.25
C ILE A 147 20.07 -28.65 13.97
N SER A 148 21.16 -28.66 13.21
CA SER A 148 22.51 -28.42 13.73
C SER A 148 22.74 -26.92 13.88
N LEU A 149 22.53 -26.38 15.09
CA LEU A 149 22.68 -24.94 15.34
C LEU A 149 24.17 -24.55 15.42
N PRO A 150 24.58 -23.41 14.82
CA PRO A 150 25.97 -22.99 14.80
C PRO A 150 26.42 -22.40 16.15
N ASP A 151 27.71 -22.56 16.49
CA ASP A 151 28.37 -21.93 17.64
C ASP A 151 28.76 -20.48 17.35
N GLU A 152 27.78 -19.69 16.96
CA GLU A 152 27.95 -18.31 16.52
C GLU A 152 27.17 -17.37 17.43
N ASP A 153 27.76 -16.20 17.69
CA ASP A 153 27.18 -15.20 18.60
C ASP A 153 25.94 -14.56 17.96
N ILE A 154 24.89 -14.37 18.76
CA ILE A 154 23.64 -13.75 18.33
C ILE A 154 23.80 -12.23 18.31
N VAL A 155 23.53 -11.64 17.15
CA VAL A 155 23.43 -10.19 16.97
C VAL A 155 21.98 -9.76 17.03
N VAL A 156 21.56 -9.17 18.15
CA VAL A 156 20.20 -8.63 18.29
C VAL A 156 20.01 -7.37 17.44
N ALA A 157 18.92 -7.30 16.70
CA ALA A 157 18.45 -6.13 15.97
C ALA A 157 17.13 -5.62 16.58
N HIS A 158 17.07 -4.33 16.87
CA HIS A 158 15.87 -3.70 17.45
C HIS A 158 15.59 -2.36 16.80
N ARG A 159 14.43 -1.78 17.08
CA ARG A 159 14.07 -0.45 16.57
C ARG A 159 14.86 0.66 17.28
N SER A 160 15.29 1.66 16.53
CA SER A 160 15.92 2.88 17.06
C SER A 160 14.93 4.04 17.29
N ASP A 161 13.74 3.96 16.70
CA ASP A 161 12.70 4.99 16.72
C ASP A 161 11.47 4.56 17.53
N GLY A 162 10.64 5.54 17.93
CA GLY A 162 9.40 5.28 18.65
C GLY A 162 8.42 4.46 17.81
N SER A 163 8.18 3.22 18.20
CA SER A 163 7.68 2.16 17.33
C SER A 163 6.49 1.41 17.93
N GLY A 164 5.42 1.26 17.16
CA GLY A 164 4.28 0.41 17.52
C GLY A 164 4.65 -1.08 17.48
N THR A 165 5.43 -1.50 16.47
CA THR A 165 6.01 -2.86 16.41
C THR A 165 6.81 -3.20 17.67
N THR A 166 7.57 -2.24 18.21
CA THR A 166 8.30 -2.40 19.47
C THR A 166 7.33 -2.54 20.62
N PHE A 167 6.34 -1.65 20.73
CA PHE A 167 5.31 -1.75 21.77
C PHE A 167 4.67 -3.14 21.79
N VAL A 168 4.27 -3.67 20.64
CA VAL A 168 3.66 -5.00 20.50
C VAL A 168 4.65 -6.09 20.93
N PHE A 169 5.87 -6.07 20.40
CA PHE A 169 6.89 -7.08 20.71
C PHE A 169 7.25 -7.10 22.19
N VAL A 170 7.55 -5.96 22.80
CA VAL A 170 7.99 -5.91 24.20
C VAL A 170 6.83 -6.07 25.19
N SER A 171 5.59 -5.77 24.78
CA SER A 171 4.40 -6.13 25.59
C SER A 171 4.22 -7.64 25.63
N TYR A 172 4.42 -8.34 24.50
CA TYR A 172 4.42 -9.80 24.48
C TYR A 172 5.52 -10.37 25.39
N LEU A 173 6.75 -9.84 25.29
CA LEU A 173 7.85 -10.29 26.17
C LEU A 173 7.55 -10.05 27.65
N ALA A 174 6.91 -8.93 28.00
CA ALA A 174 6.49 -8.67 29.38
C ALA A 174 5.42 -9.66 29.87
N GLU A 175 4.50 -10.11 29.01
CA GLU A 175 3.49 -11.11 29.37
C GLU A 175 4.08 -12.51 29.61
N VAL A 176 5.14 -12.89 28.88
CA VAL A 176 5.71 -14.25 28.91
C VAL A 176 7.01 -14.38 29.70
N SER A 177 7.58 -13.27 30.17
CA SER A 177 8.81 -13.24 30.96
C SER A 177 8.73 -12.17 32.05
N SER A 178 8.62 -12.62 33.31
CA SER A 178 8.64 -11.72 34.47
C SER A 178 9.94 -10.93 34.58
N GLU A 179 11.07 -11.53 34.20
CA GLU A 179 12.37 -10.84 34.22
C GLU A 179 12.42 -9.71 33.17
N TRP A 180 11.81 -9.91 32.00
CA TRP A 180 11.66 -8.84 31.00
C TRP A 180 10.79 -7.70 31.54
N ASP A 181 9.62 -8.04 32.09
CA ASP A 181 8.68 -7.05 32.63
C ASP A 181 9.32 -6.18 33.73
N GLU A 182 10.04 -6.82 34.65
CA GLU A 182 10.73 -6.13 35.76
C GLU A 182 11.89 -5.24 35.30
N LYS A 183 12.67 -5.66 34.29
CA LYS A 183 13.90 -4.96 33.88
C LYS A 183 13.70 -3.95 32.75
N VAL A 184 12.83 -4.26 31.80
CA VAL A 184 12.67 -3.51 30.54
C VAL A 184 11.24 -2.99 30.38
N GLY A 185 10.24 -3.84 30.64
CA GLY A 185 8.83 -3.52 30.53
C GLY A 185 8.36 -3.28 29.10
N ALA A 186 7.28 -2.50 28.95
CA ALA A 186 6.58 -2.28 27.69
C ALA A 186 6.41 -0.80 27.29
N GLY A 187 6.62 -0.51 26.00
CA GLY A 187 6.44 0.84 25.46
C GLY A 187 6.84 0.95 24.00
N LYS A 188 6.50 2.09 23.37
CA LYS A 188 6.97 2.41 22.01
C LYS A 188 8.49 2.63 21.92
N SER A 189 9.15 2.80 23.07
CA SER A 189 10.60 2.88 23.25
C SER A 189 10.93 2.31 24.62
N VAL A 190 12.02 1.56 24.71
CA VAL A 190 12.55 0.96 25.94
C VAL A 190 14.07 1.07 25.95
N GLU A 191 14.69 0.93 27.11
CA GLU A 191 16.15 0.87 27.24
C GLU A 191 16.62 -0.55 26.91
N TRP A 192 17.08 -0.76 25.68
CA TRP A 192 17.53 -2.07 25.21
C TRP A 192 18.82 -2.51 25.90
N PRO A 193 18.90 -3.74 26.43
CA PRO A 193 20.13 -4.25 27.05
C PRO A 193 21.33 -4.31 26.10
N ALA A 194 21.07 -4.68 24.84
CA ALA A 194 22.06 -4.76 23.77
C ALA A 194 21.38 -4.78 22.39
N GLY A 195 22.19 -4.67 21.34
CA GLY A 195 21.77 -4.85 19.96
C GLY A 195 22.04 -3.64 19.07
N ILE A 196 21.67 -3.78 17.81
CA ILE A 196 21.83 -2.76 16.76
C ILE A 196 20.46 -2.13 16.49
N GLY A 197 20.40 -0.80 16.61
CA GLY A 197 19.20 -0.02 16.32
C GLY A 197 19.01 0.22 14.83
N GLY A 198 17.90 -0.26 14.26
CA GLY A 198 17.41 0.06 12.92
C GLY A 198 16.21 0.99 12.95
N LYS A 199 16.16 1.97 12.04
CA LYS A 199 15.01 2.87 11.91
C LYS A 199 13.91 2.21 11.08
N GLY A 200 12.69 2.17 11.59
CA GLY A 200 11.57 1.54 10.89
C GLY A 200 11.67 0.00 10.85
N ASN A 201 10.65 -0.65 10.29
CA ASN A 201 10.76 -2.09 9.97
C ASN A 201 11.79 -2.30 8.86
N GLU A 202 11.89 -1.36 7.93
CA GLU A 202 12.85 -1.27 6.84
C GLU A 202 14.29 -1.41 7.34
N GLY A 203 14.66 -0.65 8.37
CA GLY A 203 16.00 -0.66 8.95
C GLY A 203 16.31 -1.95 9.70
N VAL A 204 15.36 -2.47 10.48
CA VAL A 204 15.56 -3.75 11.20
C VAL A 204 15.64 -4.92 10.22
N ALA A 205 14.75 -4.97 9.22
CA ALA A 205 14.81 -5.97 8.15
C ALA A 205 16.14 -5.94 7.41
N THR A 206 16.65 -4.73 7.10
CA THR A 206 17.98 -4.57 6.48
C THR A 206 19.07 -5.15 7.37
N ILE A 207 19.10 -4.80 8.66
CA ILE A 207 20.10 -5.31 9.62
C ILE A 207 20.05 -6.83 9.65
N VAL A 208 18.86 -7.42 9.80
CA VAL A 208 18.70 -8.88 9.85
C VAL A 208 19.22 -9.51 8.56
N LYS A 209 18.78 -9.00 7.41
CA LYS A 209 19.16 -9.55 6.10
C LYS A 209 20.67 -9.48 5.82
N THR A 210 21.36 -8.42 6.24
CA THR A 210 22.77 -8.20 5.89
C THR A 210 23.76 -8.65 6.95
N THR A 211 23.29 -8.98 8.16
CA THR A 211 24.15 -9.35 9.30
C THR A 211 23.98 -10.83 9.59
N PRO A 212 24.95 -11.69 9.25
CA PRO A 212 24.93 -13.09 9.64
C PRO A 212 24.78 -13.24 11.15
N TYR A 213 24.09 -14.29 11.56
CA TYR A 213 23.83 -14.63 12.97
C TYR A 213 23.06 -13.53 13.70
N SER A 214 22.15 -12.85 13.01
CA SER A 214 21.29 -11.84 13.63
C SER A 214 19.88 -12.34 13.89
N ILE A 215 19.21 -11.71 14.87
CA ILE A 215 17.80 -11.93 15.19
C ILE A 215 17.13 -10.59 15.50
N GLY A 216 15.95 -10.37 14.97
CA GLY A 216 15.20 -9.13 15.16
C GLY A 216 13.70 -9.37 15.08
N TYR A 217 12.94 -8.30 15.26
CA TYR A 217 11.48 -8.33 15.15
C TYR A 217 11.01 -7.37 14.08
N ILE A 218 10.23 -7.90 13.13
CA ILE A 218 9.67 -7.14 12.01
C ILE A 218 8.26 -7.63 11.70
N GLU A 219 7.44 -6.76 11.13
CA GLU A 219 6.14 -7.15 10.59
C GLU A 219 6.31 -8.18 9.45
N LEU A 220 5.37 -9.12 9.35
CA LEU A 220 5.42 -10.27 8.43
C LEU A 220 5.61 -9.90 6.95
N ALA A 221 4.97 -8.85 6.45
CA ALA A 221 5.13 -8.41 5.08
C ALA A 221 6.59 -8.03 4.77
N TYR A 222 7.33 -7.46 5.72
CA TYR A 222 8.75 -7.15 5.54
C TYR A 222 9.61 -8.39 5.44
N ALA A 223 9.32 -9.41 6.25
CA ALA A 223 10.01 -10.69 6.15
C ALA A 223 9.72 -11.37 4.79
N PHE A 224 8.44 -11.39 4.39
CA PHE A 224 7.97 -11.94 3.13
C PHE A 224 8.57 -11.26 1.90
N GLN A 225 8.48 -9.93 1.80
CA GLN A 225 8.98 -9.16 0.65
C GLN A 225 10.50 -9.22 0.50
N ASN A 226 11.23 -9.56 1.57
CA ASN A 226 12.68 -9.57 1.58
C ASN A 226 13.29 -10.97 1.68
N ASP A 227 12.47 -12.03 1.63
CA ASP A 227 12.90 -13.42 1.80
C ASP A 227 13.72 -13.64 3.08
N ILE A 228 13.28 -13.04 4.19
CA ILE A 228 13.97 -13.14 5.49
C ILE A 228 13.37 -14.30 6.29
N PRO A 229 14.17 -15.31 6.70
CA PRO A 229 13.69 -16.40 7.55
C PRO A 229 13.17 -15.91 8.90
N TYR A 230 12.19 -16.61 9.45
CA TYR A 230 11.59 -16.30 10.74
C TYR A 230 11.23 -17.55 11.54
N ALA A 231 11.13 -17.37 12.86
CA ALA A 231 10.81 -18.44 13.79
C ALA A 231 9.31 -18.77 13.83
N SER A 232 9.01 -20.03 14.18
CA SER A 232 7.70 -20.43 14.70
C SER A 232 7.71 -20.23 16.22
N VAL A 233 6.71 -19.53 16.75
CA VAL A 233 6.65 -19.15 18.17
C VAL A 233 5.64 -20.03 18.90
N GLU A 234 6.00 -20.48 20.11
CA GLU A 234 5.10 -21.23 20.97
C GLU A 234 3.81 -20.43 21.26
N ASN A 235 2.65 -21.06 21.06
CA ASN A 235 1.37 -20.43 21.31
C ASN A 235 1.07 -20.30 22.82
N ALA A 236 0.05 -19.52 23.17
CA ALA A 236 -0.35 -19.26 24.56
C ALA A 236 -0.63 -20.52 25.39
N ASP A 237 -1.13 -21.58 24.73
CA ASP A 237 -1.49 -22.83 25.40
C ASP A 237 -0.26 -23.74 25.66
N GLY A 238 0.92 -23.40 25.12
CA GLY A 238 2.13 -24.25 25.20
C GLY A 238 1.99 -25.58 24.47
N THR A 239 1.09 -25.65 23.47
CA THR A 239 0.74 -26.91 22.79
C THR A 239 1.35 -27.03 21.40
N ASN A 240 1.76 -25.91 20.79
CA ASN A 240 2.24 -25.90 19.41
C ASN A 240 3.19 -24.73 19.14
N PHE A 241 4.08 -24.91 18.17
CA PHE A 241 4.89 -23.83 17.59
C PHE A 241 4.22 -23.35 16.30
N VAL A 242 3.79 -22.10 16.29
CA VAL A 242 2.95 -21.54 15.24
C VAL A 242 3.77 -20.56 14.41
N ALA A 243 3.77 -20.78 13.09
CA ALA A 243 4.34 -19.82 12.16
C ALA A 243 3.38 -18.62 11.96
N PRO A 244 3.89 -17.40 11.77
CA PRO A 244 3.07 -16.27 11.37
C PRO A 244 2.52 -16.50 9.96
N SER A 245 1.21 -16.41 9.81
CA SER A 245 0.48 -16.58 8.56
C SER A 245 -0.89 -15.90 8.67
N MET A 246 -1.55 -15.59 7.55
CA MET A 246 -2.90 -15.02 7.60
C MET A 246 -3.87 -15.87 8.43
N GLN A 247 -3.79 -17.21 8.34
CA GLN A 247 -4.66 -18.08 9.12
C GLN A 247 -4.35 -18.01 10.61
N SER A 248 -3.08 -18.06 11.01
CA SER A 248 -2.71 -18.03 12.43
C SER A 248 -2.94 -16.65 13.08
N ILE A 249 -2.86 -15.58 12.30
CA ILE A 249 -3.23 -14.21 12.70
C ILE A 249 -4.74 -14.08 12.84
N ALA A 250 -5.51 -14.62 11.88
CA ALA A 250 -6.97 -14.63 11.96
C ALA A 250 -7.45 -15.41 13.18
N ASP A 251 -6.87 -16.58 13.45
CA ASP A 251 -7.16 -17.40 14.63
C ASP A 251 -6.90 -16.62 15.94
N ALA A 252 -5.81 -15.85 16.02
CA ALA A 252 -5.51 -14.99 17.17
C ALA A 252 -6.52 -13.83 17.35
N SER A 253 -7.10 -13.33 16.27
CA SER A 253 -8.07 -12.21 16.31
C SER A 253 -9.53 -12.63 16.48
N ALA A 254 -9.86 -13.92 16.27
CA ALA A 254 -11.23 -14.41 16.14
C ALA A 254 -12.13 -14.13 17.37
N GLY A 255 -11.55 -14.03 18.56
CA GLY A 255 -12.26 -13.74 19.80
C GLY A 255 -12.38 -12.27 20.17
N ALA A 256 -11.74 -11.36 19.43
CA ALA A 256 -11.59 -9.96 19.85
C ALA A 256 -12.81 -9.10 19.53
N ALA A 257 -13.51 -9.37 18.41
CA ALA A 257 -14.55 -8.49 17.89
C ALA A 257 -15.65 -8.08 18.90
N PRO A 258 -16.17 -8.95 19.78
CA PRO A 258 -17.23 -8.59 20.73
C PRO A 258 -16.81 -7.61 21.83
N THR A 259 -15.51 -7.43 22.06
CA THR A 259 -14.97 -6.59 23.14
C THR A 259 -14.28 -5.33 22.64
N LEU A 260 -14.31 -5.09 21.32
CA LEU A 260 -13.69 -3.90 20.73
C LEU A 260 -14.50 -2.65 21.10
N PRO A 261 -13.82 -1.58 21.53
CA PRO A 261 -14.45 -0.29 21.81
C PRO A 261 -14.91 0.38 20.51
N GLU A 262 -15.84 1.33 20.63
CA GLU A 262 -16.18 2.18 19.49
C GLU A 262 -14.95 3.03 19.06
N ALA A 263 -14.92 3.52 17.82
CA ALA A 263 -13.78 4.28 17.29
C ALA A 263 -13.41 5.51 18.16
N HIS A 264 -14.40 6.14 18.78
CA HIS A 264 -14.24 7.33 19.63
C HIS A 264 -13.95 7.02 21.10
N GLU A 265 -13.91 5.74 21.48
CA GLU A 265 -13.61 5.27 22.83
C GLU A 265 -12.13 4.90 22.98
N SER A 266 -11.71 4.57 24.20
CA SER A 266 -10.30 4.25 24.48
C SER A 266 -9.95 2.84 24.02
N TRP A 267 -9.00 2.74 23.09
CA TRP A 267 -8.43 1.48 22.62
C TRP A 267 -7.25 0.97 23.48
N TYR A 268 -6.85 1.69 24.55
CA TYR A 268 -5.64 1.38 25.32
C TYR A 268 -5.59 -0.04 25.90
N GLY A 269 -6.74 -0.66 26.17
CA GLY A 269 -6.84 -2.02 26.70
C GLY A 269 -7.00 -3.11 25.64
N VAL A 270 -7.01 -2.78 24.35
CA VAL A 270 -7.17 -3.77 23.28
C VAL A 270 -5.83 -4.45 23.02
N SER A 271 -5.82 -5.78 23.11
CA SER A 271 -4.66 -6.62 22.84
C SER A 271 -5.09 -7.89 22.10
N LEU A 272 -4.29 -8.29 21.10
CA LEU A 272 -4.36 -9.61 20.45
C LEU A 272 -3.16 -10.49 20.85
N LEU A 273 -2.34 -10.02 21.78
CA LEU A 273 -1.16 -10.74 22.24
C LEU A 273 -1.56 -12.00 22.99
N ASN A 274 -0.80 -13.05 22.76
CA ASN A 274 -0.92 -14.34 23.43
C ASN A 274 -2.37 -14.87 23.46
N ALA A 275 -3.11 -14.64 22.38
CA ALA A 275 -4.48 -15.12 22.25
C ALA A 275 -4.52 -16.65 22.35
N PRO A 276 -5.50 -17.23 23.08
CA PRO A 276 -5.58 -18.68 23.26
C PRO A 276 -5.88 -19.39 21.94
N GLY A 277 -5.56 -20.68 21.87
CA GLY A 277 -5.85 -21.54 20.72
C GLY A 277 -4.60 -22.15 20.10
N LYS A 278 -4.70 -23.44 19.74
CA LYS A 278 -3.61 -24.27 19.20
C LYS A 278 -2.92 -23.73 17.93
N ASN A 279 -3.58 -22.82 17.21
CA ASN A 279 -3.13 -22.26 15.93
C ASN A 279 -2.93 -20.74 16.01
N SER A 280 -3.23 -20.12 17.15
CA SER A 280 -3.15 -18.67 17.32
C SER A 280 -1.69 -18.25 17.37
N TYR A 281 -1.27 -17.37 16.45
CA TYR A 281 0.07 -16.81 16.51
C TYR A 281 0.14 -15.78 17.65
N PRO A 282 1.14 -15.85 18.55
CA PRO A 282 1.07 -15.13 19.82
C PRO A 282 1.40 -13.62 19.74
N ILE A 283 1.96 -13.14 18.63
CA ILE A 283 2.41 -11.75 18.48
C ILE A 283 1.63 -11.04 17.35
N ALA A 284 0.30 -11.15 17.39
CA ALA A 284 -0.61 -10.48 16.47
C ALA A 284 -1.05 -9.11 17.03
N THR A 285 -1.43 -8.18 16.15
CA THR A 285 -1.94 -6.86 16.55
C THR A 285 -2.81 -6.22 15.47
N PHE A 286 -3.73 -5.37 15.89
CA PHE A 286 -4.32 -4.36 15.00
C PHE A 286 -3.32 -3.24 14.73
N THR A 287 -3.55 -2.53 13.63
CA THR A 287 -2.97 -1.20 13.40
C THR A 287 -4.09 -0.21 13.06
N TYR A 288 -3.88 1.05 13.43
CA TYR A 288 -4.93 2.07 13.49
C TYR A 288 -4.54 3.34 12.75
N LEU A 289 -5.48 3.89 12.00
CA LEU A 289 -5.48 5.29 11.61
C LEU A 289 -6.06 6.14 12.75
N LEU A 290 -5.45 7.30 12.98
CA LEU A 290 -5.82 8.28 14.00
C LEU A 290 -6.32 9.55 13.32
N LEU A 291 -7.56 9.92 13.63
CA LEU A 291 -8.25 11.06 13.03
C LEU A 291 -8.92 11.89 14.10
N TYR A 292 -8.93 13.21 13.95
CA TYR A 292 -9.80 14.04 14.79
C TYR A 292 -11.25 13.95 14.33
N GLU A 293 -12.19 13.87 15.27
CA GLU A 293 -13.63 14.04 14.98
C GLU A 293 -13.93 15.41 14.35
N ASP A 294 -13.11 16.43 14.59
CA ASP A 294 -13.24 17.75 13.97
C ASP A 294 -12.01 18.03 13.09
N LEU A 295 -12.19 17.98 11.77
CA LEU A 295 -11.10 18.16 10.81
C LEU A 295 -10.67 19.62 10.64
N ASN A 296 -11.42 20.60 11.17
CA ASN A 296 -10.92 21.98 11.25
C ASN A 296 -9.67 22.11 12.12
N LYS A 297 -9.36 21.10 12.94
CA LYS A 297 -8.12 21.04 13.72
C LYS A 297 -6.87 20.90 12.86
N VAL A 298 -6.99 20.37 11.64
CA VAL A 298 -5.85 19.96 10.80
C VAL A 298 -5.93 20.46 9.37
N THR A 299 -7.11 20.85 8.87
CA THR A 299 -7.26 21.44 7.54
C THR A 299 -8.40 22.47 7.48
N ASN A 300 -8.32 23.37 6.50
CA ASN A 300 -9.40 24.28 6.12
C ASN A 300 -9.90 24.02 4.68
N ASP A 301 -9.37 23.00 4.00
CA ASP A 301 -9.76 22.67 2.63
C ASP A 301 -10.85 21.58 2.59
N PRO A 302 -12.07 21.90 2.11
CA PRO A 302 -13.14 20.91 1.99
C PRO A 302 -12.81 19.77 1.01
N ASN A 303 -11.98 19.99 -0.02
CA ASN A 303 -11.63 18.93 -0.97
C ASN A 303 -10.72 17.88 -0.30
N THR A 304 -9.77 18.34 0.51
CA THR A 304 -8.96 17.47 1.39
C THR A 304 -9.83 16.64 2.32
N VAL A 305 -10.85 17.23 2.95
CA VAL A 305 -11.78 16.51 3.83
C VAL A 305 -12.54 15.43 3.07
N GLN A 306 -13.14 15.78 1.94
CA GLN A 306 -13.88 14.84 1.08
C GLN A 306 -12.99 13.67 0.65
N ALA A 307 -11.80 13.97 0.13
CA ALA A 307 -10.84 12.96 -0.32
C ALA A 307 -10.35 12.06 0.81
N LEU A 308 -10.05 12.62 1.99
CA LEU A 308 -9.65 11.85 3.16
C LEU A 308 -10.74 10.87 3.61
N MET A 309 -11.97 11.36 3.77
CA MET A 309 -13.10 10.55 4.23
C MET A 309 -13.40 9.42 3.27
N HIS A 310 -13.38 9.70 1.96
CA HIS A 310 -13.58 8.70 0.93
C HIS A 310 -12.44 7.66 0.93
N MET A 311 -11.19 8.11 0.97
CA MET A 311 -10.02 7.23 0.93
C MET A 311 -9.96 6.30 2.14
N ILE A 312 -10.21 6.79 3.36
CA ILE A 312 -10.19 5.92 4.55
C ILE A 312 -11.35 4.93 4.52
N ASN A 313 -12.55 5.36 4.10
CA ASN A 313 -13.65 4.43 3.89
C ASN A 313 -13.28 3.34 2.89
N TRP A 314 -12.69 3.71 1.75
CA TRP A 314 -12.21 2.75 0.75
C TRP A 314 -11.16 1.80 1.33
N MET A 315 -10.17 2.28 2.09
CA MET A 315 -9.13 1.45 2.72
C MET A 315 -9.74 0.36 3.61
N ILE A 316 -10.73 0.71 4.43
CA ILE A 316 -11.38 -0.24 5.36
C ILE A 316 -12.49 -1.07 4.70
N THR A 317 -12.86 -0.80 3.44
CA THR A 317 -13.82 -1.60 2.67
C THR A 317 -13.17 -2.25 1.45
N ASP A 318 -13.15 -1.60 0.29
CA ASP A 318 -12.72 -2.17 -0.97
C ASP A 318 -11.21 -2.44 -1.01
N GLY A 319 -10.43 -1.61 -0.32
CA GLY A 319 -8.99 -1.76 -0.15
C GLY A 319 -8.61 -3.05 0.58
N GLN A 320 -9.51 -3.63 1.38
CA GLN A 320 -9.25 -4.86 2.13
C GLN A 320 -8.93 -6.06 1.23
N LYS A 321 -9.31 -6.02 -0.06
CA LYS A 321 -8.98 -7.07 -1.04
C LYS A 321 -7.47 -7.22 -1.28
N PHE A 322 -6.69 -6.18 -1.04
CA PHE A 322 -5.24 -6.17 -1.26
C PHE A 322 -4.42 -6.72 -0.09
N ASN A 323 -5.04 -6.90 1.09
CA ASN A 323 -4.35 -7.36 2.29
C ASN A 323 -3.63 -8.70 2.09
N GLN A 324 -4.24 -9.62 1.35
CA GLN A 324 -3.71 -10.96 1.12
C GLN A 324 -2.37 -10.95 0.37
N GLU A 325 -2.16 -10.00 -0.53
CA GLU A 325 -0.92 -9.90 -1.33
C GLU A 325 0.30 -9.60 -0.45
N LEU A 326 0.07 -9.04 0.72
CA LEU A 326 1.09 -8.66 1.70
C LEU A 326 0.93 -9.38 3.04
N LEU A 327 0.13 -10.46 3.07
CA LEU A 327 -0.08 -11.32 4.24
C LEU A 327 -0.71 -10.64 5.46
N TYR A 328 -1.37 -9.49 5.29
CA TYR A 328 -2.23 -8.92 6.33
C TYR A 328 -3.58 -9.63 6.35
N VAL A 329 -4.18 -9.72 7.53
CA VAL A 329 -5.55 -10.23 7.68
C VAL A 329 -6.54 -9.07 7.48
N PRO A 330 -7.49 -9.19 6.53
CA PRO A 330 -8.60 -8.25 6.41
C PRO A 330 -9.37 -8.10 7.71
N ILE A 331 -9.77 -6.88 8.05
CA ILE A 331 -10.64 -6.66 9.21
C ILE A 331 -12.05 -7.21 8.92
N ALA A 332 -12.64 -7.88 9.91
CA ALA A 332 -13.97 -8.47 9.78
C ALA A 332 -15.06 -7.38 9.61
N PRO A 333 -16.22 -7.68 8.99
CA PRO A 333 -17.28 -6.69 8.73
C PRO A 333 -17.73 -5.90 9.97
N GLU A 334 -17.74 -6.53 11.15
CA GLU A 334 -18.07 -5.87 12.41
C GLU A 334 -16.99 -4.88 12.86
N VAL A 335 -15.72 -5.11 12.53
CA VAL A 335 -14.62 -4.17 12.77
C VAL A 335 -14.63 -3.04 11.73
N GLN A 336 -14.95 -3.35 10.46
CA GLN A 336 -15.19 -2.33 9.43
C GLN A 336 -16.30 -1.37 9.87
N LYS A 337 -17.37 -1.91 10.46
CA LYS A 337 -18.48 -1.12 11.00
C LYS A 337 -18.01 -0.13 12.08
N ILE A 338 -17.07 -0.51 12.95
CA ILE A 338 -16.49 0.41 13.95
C ILE A 338 -15.81 1.59 13.26
N GLY A 339 -15.01 1.32 12.22
CA GLY A 339 -14.35 2.36 11.42
C GLY A 339 -15.36 3.27 10.71
N ILE A 340 -16.35 2.70 10.02
CA ILE A 340 -17.42 3.44 9.32
C ILE A 340 -18.22 4.31 10.29
N ASP A 341 -18.59 3.79 11.46
CA ASP A 341 -19.33 4.57 12.45
C ASP A 341 -18.46 5.66 13.08
N GLY A 342 -17.15 5.44 13.20
CA GLY A 342 -16.18 6.49 13.52
C GLY A 342 -16.18 7.60 12.47
N LEU A 343 -16.07 7.24 11.19
CA LEU A 343 -16.08 8.20 10.08
C LEU A 343 -17.37 9.04 10.04
N LYS A 344 -18.53 8.46 10.37
CA LYS A 344 -19.80 9.19 10.47
C LYS A 344 -19.83 10.27 11.56
N ARG A 345 -18.91 10.21 12.54
CA ARG A 345 -18.78 11.23 13.59
C ARG A 345 -17.92 12.40 13.16
N VAL A 346 -17.17 12.27 12.07
CA VAL A 346 -16.26 13.30 11.60
C VAL A 346 -17.04 14.51 11.10
N GLN A 347 -16.59 15.69 11.50
CA GLN A 347 -17.17 16.98 11.22
C GLN A 347 -16.17 17.91 10.55
N PHE A 348 -16.71 18.81 9.74
CA PHE A 348 -15.99 19.93 9.16
C PHE A 348 -16.95 21.13 9.05
N ASN A 349 -16.50 22.30 9.50
CA ASN A 349 -17.28 23.54 9.63
C ASN A 349 -18.62 23.35 10.37
N GLY A 350 -18.64 22.47 11.38
CA GLY A 350 -19.83 22.15 12.17
C GLY A 350 -20.88 21.31 11.43
N GLN A 351 -20.54 20.75 10.27
CA GLN A 351 -21.37 19.83 9.51
C GLN A 351 -20.72 18.44 9.45
N SER A 352 -21.54 17.40 9.28
CA SER A 352 -21.03 16.04 9.05
C SER A 352 -20.15 16.02 7.79
N ALA A 353 -18.94 15.48 7.90
CA ALA A 353 -18.08 15.18 6.75
C ALA A 353 -18.54 13.90 6.01
N TRP A 354 -19.39 13.09 6.66
CA TRP A 354 -20.13 12.00 6.04
C TRP A 354 -21.36 12.57 5.33
N ALA A 355 -21.15 13.17 4.16
CA ALA A 355 -22.24 13.67 3.33
C ALA A 355 -22.82 12.53 2.47
N GLU A 356 -24.13 12.32 2.59
CA GLU A 356 -24.89 11.46 1.70
C GLU A 356 -24.98 12.11 0.31
N THR A 357 -25.01 11.32 -0.76
CA THR A 357 -25.43 11.76 -2.09
C THR A 357 -26.91 12.18 -2.02
N SER A 358 -27.15 13.35 -1.46
CA SER A 358 -28.46 14.00 -1.44
C SER A 358 -28.65 14.61 -2.82
N SER A 359 -29.46 13.92 -3.62
CA SER A 359 -30.11 14.45 -4.83
C SER A 359 -30.68 15.83 -4.54
N SER A 360 -29.91 16.89 -4.80
CA SER A 360 -30.46 18.23 -4.99
C SER A 360 -29.54 19.04 -5.89
N MET A 361 -30.13 19.55 -6.96
CA MET A 361 -29.58 20.44 -8.00
C MET A 361 -28.83 19.77 -9.17
N VAL A 362 -29.51 18.87 -9.88
CA VAL A 362 -29.32 18.77 -11.35
C VAL A 362 -30.50 19.47 -12.02
N SER A 363 -30.27 20.72 -12.41
CA SER A 363 -31.04 21.34 -13.48
C SER A 363 -30.81 20.54 -14.75
N THR A 364 -31.91 20.21 -15.38
CA THR A 364 -32.05 19.37 -16.56
C THR A 364 -31.29 19.96 -17.74
N GLN A 365 -30.20 19.33 -18.17
CA GLN A 365 -29.87 19.23 -19.58
C GLN A 365 -29.44 17.81 -19.93
N THR A 366 -30.39 17.14 -20.55
CA THR A 366 -30.23 15.91 -21.33
C THR A 366 -29.08 16.06 -22.32
N THR A 367 -28.07 15.19 -22.24
CA THR A 367 -27.39 14.68 -23.43
C THR A 367 -26.75 13.32 -23.08
N SER A 368 -26.85 12.42 -24.05
CA SER A 368 -26.56 11.01 -24.01
C SER A 368 -25.06 10.67 -23.93
N SER A 369 -24.83 9.43 -23.48
CA SER A 369 -23.82 8.45 -23.92
C SER A 369 -22.36 8.54 -23.45
N GLU A 370 -21.93 7.36 -22.98
CA GLU A 370 -20.65 6.66 -23.24
C GLU A 370 -19.45 6.85 -22.29
N SER A 371 -19.04 5.68 -21.76
CA SER A 371 -17.79 5.35 -21.08
C SER A 371 -16.55 5.78 -21.88
N SER A 372 -15.61 6.46 -21.23
CA SER A 372 -14.27 6.70 -21.79
C SER A 372 -13.19 6.08 -20.90
N GLU A 373 -12.87 4.81 -21.17
CA GLU A 373 -11.51 4.28 -21.01
C GLU A 373 -10.57 5.12 -21.89
N GLY A 374 -9.44 5.63 -21.38
CA GLY A 374 -8.62 6.49 -22.24
C GLY A 374 -7.28 6.98 -21.71
N GLY A 375 -6.46 6.13 -21.09
CA GLY A 375 -5.10 6.50 -20.65
C GLY A 375 -3.94 5.66 -21.19
N GLY A 376 -4.18 4.42 -21.63
CA GLY A 376 -3.13 3.48 -22.03
C GLY A 376 -2.75 3.50 -23.52
N CYS A 377 -1.47 3.31 -23.83
CA CYS A 377 -1.01 2.98 -25.19
C CYS A 377 -1.39 1.53 -25.58
N LEU A 378 -2.68 1.18 -25.56
CA LEU A 378 -3.22 -0.19 -25.67
C LEU A 378 -2.62 -1.04 -26.80
N ILE A 379 -2.48 -0.50 -28.01
CA ILE A 379 -1.87 -1.20 -29.16
C ILE A 379 -0.39 -1.45 -28.90
N ALA A 380 0.35 -0.45 -28.41
CA ALA A 380 1.78 -0.63 -28.10
C ALA A 380 1.99 -1.58 -26.92
N THR A 381 1.14 -1.54 -25.89
CA THR A 381 1.15 -2.48 -24.76
C THR A 381 0.90 -3.92 -25.24
N ALA A 382 -0.09 -4.13 -26.12
CA ALA A 382 -0.37 -5.45 -26.70
C ALA A 382 0.79 -5.94 -27.58
N ALA A 383 1.34 -5.05 -28.41
CA ALA A 383 2.49 -5.31 -29.25
C ALA A 383 3.72 -5.69 -28.41
N PHE A 384 4.16 -4.87 -27.46
CA PHE A 384 5.40 -5.10 -26.71
C PHE A 384 5.24 -5.97 -25.46
N GLY A 385 4.02 -6.31 -25.07
CA GLY A 385 3.68 -7.35 -24.09
C GLY A 385 3.61 -6.87 -22.63
N SER A 386 3.86 -5.60 -22.34
CA SER A 386 3.74 -5.03 -20.99
C SER A 386 3.60 -3.52 -21.05
N GLU A 387 2.89 -2.93 -20.08
CA GLU A 387 2.89 -1.48 -19.86
C GLU A 387 4.27 -0.95 -19.47
N MET A 388 5.11 -1.80 -18.87
CA MET A 388 6.48 -1.50 -18.46
C MET A 388 7.51 -1.74 -19.58
N ALA A 389 7.07 -2.12 -20.79
CA ALA A 389 7.99 -2.31 -21.90
C ALA A 389 8.68 -0.98 -22.26
N PRO A 390 10.00 -0.95 -22.53
CA PRO A 390 10.74 0.29 -22.78
C PRO A 390 10.15 1.15 -23.92
N GLN A 391 9.61 0.51 -24.96
CA GLN A 391 8.97 1.20 -26.08
C GLN A 391 7.65 1.87 -25.70
N VAL A 392 6.90 1.28 -24.75
CA VAL A 392 5.62 1.80 -24.24
C VAL A 392 5.88 2.94 -23.26
N GLN A 393 6.86 2.78 -22.38
CA GLN A 393 7.33 3.84 -21.49
C GLN A 393 7.88 5.03 -22.28
N PHE A 394 8.66 4.79 -23.33
CA PHE A 394 9.14 5.85 -24.22
C PHE A 394 8.00 6.65 -24.86
N LEU A 395 6.93 6.00 -25.34
CA LEU A 395 5.75 6.70 -25.87
C LEU A 395 5.04 7.54 -24.80
N ARG A 396 4.93 7.02 -23.56
CA ARG A 396 4.35 7.74 -22.42
C ARG A 396 5.19 8.95 -22.03
N GLU A 397 6.50 8.80 -21.95
CA GLU A 397 7.44 9.90 -21.66
C GLU A 397 7.36 11.02 -22.71
N ILE A 398 7.28 10.68 -24.00
CA ILE A 398 7.11 11.69 -25.06
C ILE A 398 5.73 12.36 -24.96
N ARG A 399 4.67 11.58 -24.74
CA ARG A 399 3.31 12.12 -24.56
C ARG A 399 3.26 13.07 -23.36
N ASP A 400 3.63 12.59 -22.19
CA ASP A 400 3.43 13.28 -20.91
C ASP A 400 4.49 14.38 -20.70
N GLY A 401 5.74 14.12 -21.07
CA GLY A 401 6.86 15.02 -20.83
C GLY A 401 7.14 16.03 -21.95
N LYS A 402 6.65 15.82 -23.17
CA LYS A 402 6.92 16.72 -24.32
C LYS A 402 5.65 17.25 -24.96
N VAL A 403 4.72 16.38 -25.34
CA VAL A 403 3.52 16.80 -26.08
C VAL A 403 2.53 17.50 -25.15
N MET A 404 2.22 16.91 -24.01
CA MET A 404 1.28 17.46 -23.00
C MET A 404 1.87 18.64 -22.22
N ALA A 405 3.17 18.93 -22.36
CA ALA A 405 3.80 20.09 -21.74
C ALA A 405 3.37 21.43 -22.36
N THR A 406 2.62 21.41 -23.47
CA THR A 406 2.10 22.59 -24.16
C THR A 406 0.59 22.50 -24.35
N GLN A 407 -0.08 23.65 -24.46
CA GLN A 407 -1.51 23.73 -24.69
C GLN A 407 -1.90 23.17 -26.07
N SER A 408 -1.10 23.46 -27.11
CA SER A 408 -1.32 22.93 -28.46
C SER A 408 -1.15 21.40 -28.52
N GLY A 409 -0.14 20.86 -27.85
CA GLY A 409 0.06 19.41 -27.77
C GLY A 409 -1.01 18.71 -26.92
N THR A 410 -1.48 19.34 -25.84
CA THR A 410 -2.62 18.84 -25.06
C THR A 410 -3.90 18.76 -25.90
N ALA A 411 -4.23 19.83 -26.64
CA ALA A 411 -5.39 19.85 -27.52
C ALA A 411 -5.30 18.81 -28.65
N PHE A 412 -4.10 18.63 -29.22
CA PHE A 412 -3.83 17.56 -30.18
C PHE A 412 -4.07 16.18 -29.56
N MET A 413 -3.54 15.93 -28.36
CA MET A 413 -3.69 14.64 -27.67
C MET A 413 -5.14 14.36 -27.28
N THR A 414 -5.94 15.36 -26.94
CA THR A 414 -7.38 15.18 -26.71
C THR A 414 -8.08 14.67 -27.98
N GLY A 415 -7.84 15.31 -29.13
CA GLY A 415 -8.41 14.88 -30.41
C GLY A 415 -7.87 13.53 -30.87
N PHE A 416 -6.58 13.29 -30.69
CA PHE A 416 -5.94 12.02 -30.98
C PHE A 416 -6.50 10.88 -30.12
N ASN A 417 -6.64 11.08 -28.80
CA ASN A 417 -7.16 10.07 -27.88
C ASN A 417 -8.59 9.68 -28.24
N GLN A 418 -9.45 10.65 -28.54
CA GLN A 418 -10.83 10.38 -28.96
C GLN A 418 -10.88 9.48 -30.21
N PHE A 419 -10.00 9.73 -31.19
CA PHE A 419 -9.89 8.88 -32.38
C PHE A 419 -9.21 7.54 -32.09
N TYR A 420 -8.14 7.54 -31.30
CA TYR A 420 -7.33 6.36 -31.00
C TYR A 420 -8.13 5.32 -30.21
N TYR A 421 -8.78 5.72 -29.12
CA TYR A 421 -9.55 4.81 -28.27
C TYR A 421 -10.84 4.31 -28.93
N SER A 422 -11.31 4.95 -30.01
CA SER A 422 -12.46 4.43 -30.76
C SER A 422 -12.15 3.12 -31.50
N PHE A 423 -10.88 2.75 -31.67
CA PHE A 423 -10.48 1.50 -32.33
C PHE A 423 -9.36 0.73 -31.63
N SER A 424 -8.57 1.36 -30.75
CA SER A 424 -7.40 0.73 -30.14
C SER A 424 -7.68 -0.49 -29.27
N PRO A 425 -8.78 -0.59 -28.49
CA PRO A 425 -9.07 -1.82 -27.74
C PRO A 425 -9.28 -3.02 -28.66
N ALA A 426 -10.06 -2.86 -29.74
CA ALA A 426 -10.33 -3.93 -30.70
C ALA A 426 -9.05 -4.41 -31.42
N VAL A 427 -8.12 -3.49 -31.74
CA VAL A 427 -6.83 -3.86 -32.32
C VAL A 427 -5.95 -4.58 -31.29
N ALA A 428 -5.89 -4.08 -30.05
CA ALA A 428 -5.11 -4.67 -28.98
C ALA A 428 -5.60 -6.08 -28.60
N ASP A 429 -6.91 -6.30 -28.58
CA ASP A 429 -7.51 -7.63 -28.38
C ASP A 429 -7.11 -8.57 -29.52
N TYR A 430 -7.18 -8.11 -30.77
CA TYR A 430 -6.78 -8.91 -31.94
C TYR A 430 -5.27 -9.26 -31.94
N GLU A 431 -4.41 -8.37 -31.45
CA GLU A 431 -2.98 -8.67 -31.25
C GLU A 431 -2.73 -9.76 -30.21
N ARG A 432 -3.54 -9.83 -29.15
CA ARG A 432 -3.43 -10.88 -28.13
C ARG A 432 -3.81 -12.25 -28.68
N GLU A 433 -4.78 -12.28 -29.59
CA GLU A 433 -5.27 -13.52 -30.21
C GLU A 433 -4.42 -13.98 -31.41
N ASN A 434 -3.69 -13.08 -32.08
CA ASN A 434 -2.95 -13.40 -33.29
C ASN A 434 -1.46 -12.97 -33.23
N PRO A 435 -0.54 -13.91 -32.92
CA PRO A 435 0.89 -13.63 -32.82
C PRO A 435 1.54 -13.07 -34.10
N VAL A 436 1.06 -13.47 -35.29
CA VAL A 436 1.60 -12.98 -36.57
C VAL A 436 1.17 -11.52 -36.80
N PHE A 437 -0.07 -11.19 -36.45
CA PHE A 437 -0.56 -9.82 -36.49
C PHE A 437 0.20 -8.93 -35.50
N LYS A 438 0.42 -9.40 -34.26
CA LYS A 438 1.24 -8.73 -33.25
C LYS A 438 2.65 -8.38 -33.75
N GLU A 439 3.36 -9.32 -34.37
CA GLU A 439 4.69 -9.04 -34.95
C GLU A 439 4.63 -8.06 -36.13
N THR A 440 3.55 -8.10 -36.91
CA THR A 440 3.31 -7.12 -37.99
C THR A 440 3.08 -5.71 -37.42
N VAL A 441 2.31 -5.59 -36.35
CA VAL A 441 2.06 -4.32 -35.64
C VAL A 441 3.35 -3.79 -35.02
N LYS A 442 4.15 -4.62 -34.35
CA LYS A 442 5.49 -4.23 -33.84
C LYS A 442 6.38 -3.65 -34.95
N LEU A 443 6.45 -4.34 -36.09
CA LEU A 443 7.25 -3.90 -37.23
C LEU A 443 6.70 -2.59 -37.82
N ALA A 444 5.39 -2.44 -37.86
CA ALA A 444 4.73 -1.21 -38.30
C ALA A 444 4.96 -0.04 -37.35
N LEU A 445 5.06 -0.25 -36.03
CA LEU A 445 5.30 0.82 -35.04
C LEU A 445 6.76 1.29 -35.00
N THR A 446 7.71 0.45 -35.44
CA THR A 446 9.15 0.71 -35.30
C THR A 446 9.64 2.00 -36.00
N PRO A 447 9.25 2.30 -37.26
CA PRO A 447 9.64 3.55 -37.93
C PRO A 447 9.12 4.80 -37.19
N MET A 448 7.88 4.76 -36.71
CA MET A 448 7.29 5.84 -35.93
C MET A 448 8.06 6.07 -34.63
N LEU A 449 8.30 5.02 -33.85
CA LEU A 449 9.10 5.08 -32.61
C LEU A 449 10.48 5.70 -32.88
N THR A 450 11.12 5.28 -33.97
CA THR A 450 12.44 5.82 -34.36
C THR A 450 12.35 7.31 -34.69
N SER A 451 11.34 7.74 -35.43
CA SER A 451 11.15 9.17 -35.75
C SER A 451 10.86 10.02 -34.51
N LEU A 452 10.14 9.48 -33.52
CA LEU A 452 9.81 10.17 -32.29
C LEU A 452 11.03 10.38 -31.38
N THR A 453 12.11 9.59 -31.53
CA THR A 453 13.37 9.85 -30.81
C THR A 453 14.00 11.19 -31.17
N LEU A 454 13.68 11.74 -32.35
CA LEU A 454 14.13 13.07 -32.75
C LEU A 454 13.60 14.17 -31.80
N LEU A 455 12.44 13.96 -31.16
CA LEU A 455 11.89 14.89 -30.17
C LEU A 455 12.73 14.99 -28.89
N ASN A 456 13.53 13.96 -28.57
CA ASN A 456 14.42 14.01 -27.42
C ASN A 456 15.69 14.83 -27.66
N HIS A 457 16.01 15.12 -28.93
CA HIS A 457 17.20 15.89 -29.30
C HIS A 457 16.91 17.36 -29.61
N VAL A 458 15.64 17.78 -29.49
CA VAL A 458 15.22 19.16 -29.74
C VAL A 458 14.54 19.72 -28.50
N SER A 459 14.83 20.98 -28.17
CA SER A 459 14.14 21.71 -27.10
C SER A 459 12.75 22.12 -27.60
N VAL A 460 11.72 21.73 -26.85
CA VAL A 460 10.32 22.08 -27.11
C VAL A 460 9.83 22.81 -25.87
N ASP A 461 10.25 24.06 -25.74
CA ASP A 461 9.99 24.87 -24.55
C ASP A 461 8.89 25.92 -24.81
N THR A 462 8.39 25.99 -26.05
CA THR A 462 7.42 26.99 -26.50
C THR A 462 6.36 26.38 -27.43
N GLU A 463 5.17 26.98 -27.44
CA GLU A 463 4.04 26.57 -28.30
C GLU A 463 4.40 26.54 -29.80
N GLU A 464 5.16 27.53 -30.28
CA GLU A 464 5.56 27.63 -31.70
C GLU A 464 6.50 26.48 -32.10
N GLN A 465 7.41 26.09 -31.20
CA GLN A 465 8.31 24.96 -31.42
C GLN A 465 7.56 23.63 -31.40
N MET A 466 6.58 23.43 -30.50
CA MET A 466 5.78 22.21 -30.50
C MET A 466 4.99 22.09 -31.81
N LEU A 467 4.32 23.15 -32.25
CA LEU A 467 3.61 23.13 -33.53
C LEU A 467 4.56 22.82 -34.71
N GLY A 468 5.73 23.45 -34.75
CA GLY A 468 6.73 23.24 -35.80
C GLY A 468 7.27 21.80 -35.86
N TRP A 469 7.71 21.26 -34.73
CA TRP A 469 8.23 19.89 -34.65
C TRP A 469 7.13 18.84 -34.84
N GLY A 470 5.95 19.07 -34.27
CA GLY A 470 4.79 18.18 -34.40
C GLY A 470 4.34 18.03 -35.86
N ILE A 471 4.17 19.15 -36.57
CA ILE A 471 3.82 19.13 -38.01
C ILE A 471 4.91 18.42 -38.82
N SER A 472 6.18 18.71 -38.54
CA SER A 472 7.32 18.08 -39.25
C SER A 472 7.35 16.56 -39.08
N LEU A 473 7.07 16.06 -37.86
CA LEU A 473 7.04 14.63 -37.58
C LEU A 473 5.84 13.92 -38.18
N ILE A 474 4.67 14.57 -38.21
CA ILE A 474 3.49 14.03 -38.90
C ILE A 474 3.80 13.88 -40.39
N LEU A 475 4.39 14.91 -41.02
CA LEU A 475 4.77 14.85 -42.44
C LEU A 475 5.84 13.79 -42.71
N LEU A 476 6.82 13.63 -41.81
CA LEU A 476 7.85 12.60 -41.90
C LEU A 476 7.23 11.19 -41.84
N ASN A 477 6.33 10.95 -40.88
CA ASN A 477 5.64 9.66 -40.76
C ASN A 477 4.76 9.37 -41.99
N ILE A 478 4.01 10.36 -42.50
CA ILE A 478 3.25 10.20 -43.75
C ILE A 478 4.17 9.83 -44.92
N GLY A 479 5.33 10.47 -45.03
CA GLY A 479 6.34 10.15 -46.05
C GLY A 479 6.84 8.70 -45.95
N MET A 480 7.15 8.24 -44.73
CA MET A 480 7.63 6.88 -44.47
C MET A 480 6.58 5.81 -44.75
N TYR A 481 5.34 5.99 -44.30
CA TYR A 481 4.29 4.96 -44.38
C TYR A 481 3.58 4.91 -45.74
N PHE A 482 3.52 6.02 -46.48
CA PHE A 482 2.74 6.07 -47.73
C PHE A 482 3.59 6.36 -48.96
N VAL A 483 4.49 7.36 -48.90
CA VAL A 483 5.23 7.83 -50.08
C VAL A 483 6.36 6.87 -50.46
N ALA A 484 7.20 6.47 -49.49
CA ALA A 484 8.33 5.57 -49.77
C ALA A 484 7.87 4.20 -50.30
N PRO A 485 6.86 3.53 -49.71
CA PRO A 485 6.31 2.29 -50.27
C PRO A 485 5.74 2.48 -51.67
N ALA A 486 4.99 3.56 -51.94
CA ALA A 486 4.43 3.83 -53.27
C ALA A 486 5.52 4.01 -54.34
N VAL A 487 6.62 4.71 -54.02
CA VAL A 487 7.76 4.89 -54.94
C VAL A 487 8.50 3.57 -55.17
N ILE A 488 8.68 2.75 -54.13
CA ILE A 488 9.29 1.41 -54.25
C ILE A 488 8.43 0.52 -55.16
N ILE A 489 7.12 0.47 -54.92
CA ILE A 489 6.17 -0.29 -55.74
C ILE A 489 6.21 0.20 -57.20
N ALA A 490 6.22 1.51 -57.44
CA ALA A 490 6.33 2.08 -58.78
C ALA A 490 7.65 1.71 -59.48
N LYS A 491 8.78 1.72 -58.76
CA LYS A 491 10.10 1.30 -59.29
C LYS A 491 10.17 -0.20 -59.58
N ILE A 492 9.61 -1.04 -58.71
CA ILE A 492 9.52 -2.49 -58.91
C ILE A 492 8.64 -2.78 -60.13
N LYS A 493 7.46 -2.15 -60.23
CA LYS A 493 6.56 -2.29 -61.38
C LYS A 493 7.20 -1.82 -62.69
N LYS A 494 8.05 -0.79 -62.66
CA LYS A 494 8.83 -0.32 -63.82
C LYS A 494 9.97 -1.28 -64.20
N ARG A 495 10.62 -1.93 -63.22
CA ARG A 495 11.65 -2.98 -63.45
C ARG A 495 11.07 -4.32 -63.91
N LEU A 496 9.81 -4.62 -63.60
CA LEU A 496 9.12 -5.83 -64.06
C LEU A 496 8.50 -5.65 -65.47
N ARG A 497 8.49 -4.43 -66.01
CA ARG A 497 7.89 -4.08 -67.32
C ARG A 497 8.93 -3.71 -68.39
N ASN A 498 10.20 -3.61 -68.01
CA ASN A 498 11.38 -3.55 -68.88
C ASN A 498 12.13 -4.86 -68.72
#